data_AF-A0A8R7R9R5-F1
#
_entry.id   AF-A0A8R7R9R5-F1
#
_cell.length_a   1.000
_cell.length_b   1.000
_cell.length_c   1.000
_cell.angle_alpha   90.00
_cell.angle_beta   90.00
_cell.angle_gamma   90.00
#
_symmetry.space_group_name_H-M   'P 1'
#
loop_
_entity.id
_entity.type
_entity.pdbx_description
1 polymer ?
#
loop_
_entity_poly.entity_id
_entity_poly.type
_entity_poly.pdbx_seq_one_letter_code
_entity_poly.pdbx_strand_id
1 'polypeptide(L)'
;MASKQMVHMNHGQGETSYAHNSSFQSAEQNRMKPLIEAVIVELCSNTTTMSHGKMVIADLGCSCGPNAVALVSIALEATHS
;
A
#
# COMPACT_ATOMS: atom_id res chain seq x y z
N MET A 1 27.87 3.74 -17.71
CA MET A 1 26.78 3.03 -17.03
C MET A 1 25.47 3.45 -17.70
N ALA A 2 24.68 2.51 -18.21
CA ALA A 2 23.38 2.85 -18.80
C ALA A 2 22.47 3.41 -17.69
N SER A 3 22.02 4.65 -17.82
CA SER A 3 21.03 5.22 -16.91
C SER A 3 19.76 4.38 -17.02
N LYS A 4 19.37 3.69 -15.94
CA LYS A 4 18.07 3.03 -15.86
C LYS A 4 17.02 4.13 -16.07
N GLN A 5 16.25 4.07 -17.16
CA GLN A 5 15.16 5.02 -17.37
C GLN A 5 14.21 4.89 -16.17
N MET A 6 14.14 5.95 -15.37
CA MET A 6 13.30 5.97 -14.20
C MET A 6 11.89 6.32 -14.65
N VAL A 7 11.07 5.30 -14.86
CA VAL A 7 9.65 5.46 -15.17
C VAL A 7 8.94 5.94 -13.91
N HIS A 8 8.14 6.99 -14.03
CA HIS A 8 7.37 7.55 -12.93
C HIS A 8 5.97 7.95 -13.40
N MET A 9 5.05 8.04 -12.45
CA MET A 9 3.70 8.55 -12.70
C MET A 9 3.70 10.08 -12.79
N ASN A 10 2.66 10.67 -13.40
CA ASN A 10 2.51 12.13 -13.45
C ASN A 10 2.45 12.71 -12.04
N HIS A 11 3.40 13.58 -11.71
CA HIS A 11 3.53 14.18 -10.40
C HIS A 11 2.53 15.32 -10.17
N GLY A 12 2.46 15.81 -8.94
CA GLY A 12 1.68 17.00 -8.57
C GLY A 12 0.22 16.70 -8.18
N GLN A 13 -0.58 17.76 -8.12
CA GLN A 13 -2.00 17.75 -7.69
C GLN A 13 -2.89 18.47 -8.72
N GLY A 14 -2.45 18.55 -9.99
CA GLY A 14 -3.23 19.15 -11.07
C GLY A 14 -4.16 18.15 -11.74
N GLU A 15 -5.00 18.63 -12.65
CA GLU A 15 -6.00 17.83 -13.37
C GLU A 15 -5.45 16.61 -14.12
N THR A 16 -4.19 16.63 -14.56
CA THR A 16 -3.54 15.53 -15.29
C THR A 16 -2.59 14.70 -14.41
N SER A 17 -2.51 15.02 -13.12
CA SER A 17 -1.66 14.32 -12.16
C SER A 17 -2.20 12.93 -11.86
N TYR A 18 -1.30 12.03 -11.45
CA TYR A 18 -1.67 10.69 -11.02
C TYR A 18 -2.65 10.73 -9.83
N ALA A 19 -2.44 11.63 -8.88
CA ALA A 19 -3.29 11.77 -7.70
C ALA A 19 -4.78 11.97 -8.04
N HIS A 20 -5.09 12.56 -9.20
CA HIS A 20 -6.46 12.78 -9.69
C HIS A 20 -6.92 11.79 -10.77
N ASN A 21 -6.03 10.97 -11.33
CA ASN A 21 -6.31 10.08 -12.47
C ASN A 21 -5.98 8.61 -12.19
N SER A 22 -5.98 8.20 -10.92
CA SER A 22 -5.60 6.85 -10.48
C SER A 22 -6.76 5.96 -10.05
N SER A 23 -7.97 6.19 -10.58
CA SER A 23 -9.21 5.53 -10.13
C SER A 23 -9.19 4.01 -10.32
N PHE A 24 -8.58 3.53 -11.41
CA PHE A 24 -8.41 2.09 -11.65
C PHE A 24 -7.54 1.45 -10.55
N GLN A 25 -6.39 2.06 -10.23
CA GLN A 25 -5.51 1.57 -9.17
C GLN A 25 -6.20 1.64 -7.81
N SER A 26 -6.98 2.69 -7.53
CA SER A 26 -7.78 2.80 -6.30
C SER A 26 -8.79 1.66 -6.18
N ALA A 27 -9.47 1.32 -7.27
CA ALA A 27 -10.42 0.21 -7.29
C ALA A 27 -9.74 -1.13 -7.00
N GLU A 28 -8.59 -1.41 -7.63
CA GLU A 28 -7.84 -2.64 -7.37
C GLU A 28 -7.29 -2.70 -5.93
N GLN A 29 -6.81 -1.58 -5.39
CA GLN A 29 -6.41 -1.51 -3.97
C GLN A 29 -7.58 -1.84 -3.02
N ASN A 30 -8.78 -1.33 -3.31
CA ASN A 30 -9.98 -1.67 -2.53
C ASN A 30 -10.38 -3.14 -2.66
N ARG A 31 -10.18 -3.76 -3.83
CA ARG A 31 -10.42 -5.19 -4.04
C ARG A 31 -9.44 -6.08 -3.28
N MET A 32 -8.21 -5.60 -3.05
CA MET A 32 -7.21 -6.33 -2.27
C MET A 32 -7.44 -6.25 -0.75
N LYS A 33 -8.24 -5.29 -0.27
CA LYS A 33 -8.51 -5.09 1.16
C LYS A 33 -8.78 -6.39 1.95
N PRO A 34 -9.76 -7.23 1.60
CA PRO A 34 -10.04 -8.44 2.37
C PRO A 34 -8.89 -9.46 2.38
N LEU A 35 -8.07 -9.49 1.32
CA LEU A 35 -6.91 -10.39 1.26
C LEU A 35 -5.80 -9.91 2.20
N ILE A 36 -5.56 -8.60 2.25
CA ILE A 36 -4.58 -8.00 3.15
C ILE A 36 -5.02 -8.20 4.60
N GLU A 37 -6.29 -7.91 4.92
CA GLU A 37 -6.84 -8.12 6.26
C GLU A 37 -6.66 -9.56 6.73
N ALA A 38 -7.02 -10.54 5.89
CA ALA A 38 -6.90 -11.96 6.23
C ALA A 38 -5.44 -12.36 6.55
N VAL A 39 -4.49 -11.93 5.72
CA VAL A 39 -3.06 -12.26 5.91
C VAL A 39 -2.49 -11.57 7.16
N ILE A 40 -2.89 -10.33 7.44
CA ILE A 40 -2.42 -9.61 8.64
C ILE A 40 -2.97 -10.26 9.92
N VAL A 41 -4.25 -10.62 9.94
CA VAL A 41 -4.87 -11.33 11.08
C VAL A 41 -4.18 -12.67 11.34
N GLU A 42 -3.91 -13.43 10.29
CA GLU A 42 -3.17 -14.70 10.38
C GLU A 42 -1.75 -14.49 10.93
N LEU A 43 -1.03 -13.49 10.40
CA LEU A 43 0.33 -13.16 10.82
C LEU A 43 0.40 -12.71 12.29
N CYS A 44 -0.58 -11.90 12.74
CA CYS A 44 -0.66 -11.40 14.11
C CYS A 44 -1.07 -12.51 15.10
N SER A 45 -1.90 -13.46 14.66
CA SER A 45 -2.32 -14.61 15.48
C SER A 45 -1.18 -15.61 15.72
N ASN A 46 -0.15 -15.59 14.87
CA ASN A 46 0.99 -16.49 14.98
C ASN A 46 2.12 -15.91 15.85
N THR A 47 2.21 -16.42 17.07
CA THR A 47 3.19 -16.00 18.10
C THR A 47 4.65 -16.34 17.74
N THR A 48 4.88 -17.25 16.79
CA THR A 48 6.23 -17.63 16.34
C THR A 48 6.81 -16.64 15.32
N THR A 49 5.95 -15.95 14.56
CA THR A 49 6.34 -14.99 13.51
C THR A 49 6.40 -13.55 14.00
N MET A 50 5.66 -13.20 15.05
CA MET A 50 5.65 -11.86 15.63
C MET A 50 6.78 -11.67 16.65
N SER A 51 7.98 -11.36 16.15
CA SER A 51 9.11 -11.01 16.99
C SER A 51 8.81 -9.74 17.80
N HIS A 52 8.56 -9.91 19.10
CA HIS A 52 8.48 -8.84 20.11
C HIS A 52 7.33 -7.84 19.90
N GLY A 53 6.24 -8.24 19.22
CA GLY A 53 5.05 -7.40 19.03
C GLY A 53 5.28 -6.17 18.15
N LYS A 54 6.28 -6.21 17.26
CA LYS A 54 6.57 -5.13 16.31
C LYS A 54 6.36 -5.62 14.89
N MET A 55 5.73 -4.77 14.07
CA MET A 55 5.53 -4.99 12.64
C MET A 55 5.99 -3.76 11.86
N VAL A 56 6.61 -3.99 10.70
CA VAL A 56 6.95 -2.92 9.75
C VAL A 56 6.13 -3.15 8.49
N ILE A 57 5.42 -2.12 8.05
CA ILE A 57 4.60 -2.13 6.84
C ILE A 57 5.25 -1.15 5.85
N ALA A 58 5.46 -1.59 4.62
CA ALA A 58 6.06 -0.77 3.56
C ALA A 58 5.29 -0.94 2.25
N ASP A 59 5.00 0.18 1.58
CA ASP A 59 4.41 0.21 0.24
C ASP A 59 5.49 0.51 -0.81
N LEU A 60 5.77 -0.47 -1.66
CA LEU A 60 6.83 -0.41 -2.66
C LEU A 60 6.26 0.09 -3.98
N GLY A 61 6.58 1.34 -4.33
CA GLY A 61 6.02 1.99 -5.52
C GLY A 61 4.73 2.76 -5.22
N CYS A 62 4.65 3.37 -4.04
CA CYS A 62 3.47 4.10 -3.53
C CYS A 62 2.98 5.27 -4.41
N SER A 63 3.81 5.78 -5.33
CA SER A 63 3.45 6.93 -6.19
C SER A 63 3.03 8.15 -5.35
N CYS A 64 1.87 8.76 -5.61
CA CYS A 64 1.37 9.94 -4.89
C CYS A 64 -0.16 9.95 -4.78
N GLY A 65 -0.69 10.85 -3.95
CA GLY A 65 -2.12 10.99 -3.70
C GLY A 65 -2.67 9.93 -2.73
N PRO A 66 -4.00 9.74 -2.67
CA PRO A 66 -4.65 8.85 -1.71
C PRO A 66 -4.15 7.40 -1.77
N ASN A 67 -3.82 6.92 -2.98
CA ASN A 67 -3.38 5.54 -3.21
C ASN A 67 -2.03 5.22 -2.55
N ALA A 68 -1.20 6.23 -2.26
CA ALA A 68 0.13 6.05 -1.66
C ALA A 68 0.08 5.59 -0.21
N VAL A 69 -1.06 5.75 0.47
CA VAL A 69 -1.23 5.36 1.88
C VAL A 69 -2.34 4.33 2.07
N ALA A 70 -3.14 4.03 1.05
CA ALA A 70 -4.33 3.20 1.17
C ALA A 70 -4.02 1.77 1.66
N LEU A 71 -3.06 1.08 1.02
CA LEU A 71 -2.72 -0.31 1.37
C LEU A 71 -2.05 -0.40 2.75
N VAL A 72 -1.19 0.56 3.09
CA VAL A 72 -0.57 0.62 4.41
C VAL A 72 -1.63 0.87 5.49
N SER A 73 -2.59 1.74 5.22
CA SER A 73 -3.68 2.03 6.17
C SER A 73 -4.55 0.80 6.40
N ILE A 74 -4.92 0.08 5.33
CA ILE A 74 -5.65 -1.20 5.43
C ILE A 74 -4.87 -2.21 6.28
N ALA A 75 -3.58 -2.39 6.00
CA ALA A 75 -2.76 -3.33 6.75
C ALA A 75 -2.61 -2.92 8.23
N LEU A 76 -2.44 -1.62 8.50
CA LEU A 76 -2.34 -1.08 9.85
C LEU A 76 -3.64 -1.29 10.64
N GLU A 77 -4.79 -0.95 10.05
CA GLU A 77 -6.11 -1.16 10.66
C GLU A 77 -6.34 -2.63 11.00
N ALA A 78 -5.93 -3.54 10.11
CA ALA A 78 -6.03 -4.98 10.33
C ALA A 78 -5.19 -5.50 11.50
N THR A 79 -4.14 -4.79 11.92
CA THR A 79 -3.35 -5.18 13.11
C THR A 79 -4.10 -5.00 14.44
N HIS A 80 -5.20 -4.23 14.43
CA HIS A 80 -6.05 -3.97 15.59
C HIS A 80 -7.34 -4.81 15.59
N SER A 81 -7.49 -5.72 14.63
CA SER A 81 -8.69 -6.56 14.48
C SER A 81 -8.69 -7.79 15.38
#